data_AF-C6CFU7-F1
#
_entry.id   AF-C6CFU7-F1
#
_cell.length_a   1.000
_cell.length_b   1.000
_cell.length_c   1.000
_cell.angle_alpha   90.00
_cell.angle_beta   90.00
_cell.angle_gamma   90.00
#
_symmetry.space_group_name_H-M   'P 1'
#
loop_
_entity.id
_entity.type
_entity.pdbx_description
1 polymer ?
#
loop_
_entity_poly.entity_id
_entity_poly.type
_entity_poly.pdbx_seq_one_letter_code
_entity_poly.pdbx_strand_id
1 'polypeptide(L)'
;MYAISFDLSVAMLEQHYTGNSYNNAYGDIKRFLGTKGFNRQQGSVYFGDETVDAVKTVMAVNAMSREFPWLRMCVSDIRMLRIEENNDLSPAL
;
A
#
# COMPACT_ATOMS: atom_id res chain seq x y z
N MET A 1 0.19 -13.44 -8.65
CA MET A 1 0.52 -12.76 -7.37
C MET A 1 -0.60 -11.79 -7.00
N TYR A 2 -0.62 -11.27 -5.78
CA TYR A 2 -1.57 -10.24 -5.37
C TYR A 2 -0.88 -8.90 -5.15
N ALA A 3 -1.61 -7.81 -5.35
CA ALA A 3 -1.11 -6.47 -5.15
C ALA A 3 -2.10 -5.60 -4.39
N ILE A 4 -1.56 -4.61 -3.69
CA ILE A 4 -2.31 -3.52 -3.05
C ILE A 4 -1.99 -2.25 -3.83
N SER A 5 -3.02 -1.56 -4.29
CA SER A 5 -2.92 -0.18 -4.77
C SER A 5 -3.80 0.71 -3.92
N PHE A 6 -3.34 1.92 -3.62
CA PHE A 6 -4.13 2.88 -2.85
C PHE A 6 -3.81 4.32 -3.24
N ASP A 7 -4.77 5.20 -3.02
CA ASP A 7 -4.60 6.64 -3.08
C ASP A 7 -4.91 7.28 -1.73
N LEU A 8 -4.13 8.30 -1.39
CA LEU A 8 -4.31 9.10 -0.19
C LEU A 8 -4.67 10.54 -0.57
N SER A 9 -5.64 11.11 0.13
CA SER A 9 -5.94 12.54 0.05
C SER A 9 -4.90 13.33 0.84
N VAL A 10 -4.11 14.15 0.14
CA VAL A 10 -3.12 15.06 0.77
C VAL A 10 -3.79 16.00 1.77
N ALA A 11 -4.96 16.56 1.43
CA ALA A 11 -5.71 17.43 2.31
C ALA A 11 -6.13 16.73 3.63
N MET A 12 -6.47 15.44 3.57
CA MET A 12 -6.79 14.67 4.78
C MET A 12 -5.53 14.28 5.55
N LEU A 13 -4.42 13.99 4.86
CA LEU A 13 -3.14 13.72 5.51
C LEU A 13 -2.65 14.93 6.30
N GLU A 14 -2.76 16.14 5.76
CA GLU A 14 -2.38 17.36 6.47
C GLU A 14 -3.18 17.57 7.78
N GLN A 15 -4.42 17.06 7.84
CA GLN A 15 -5.29 17.20 9.01
C GLN A 15 -5.15 16.07 10.03
N HIS A 16 -4.94 14.84 9.56
CA HIS A 16 -5.06 13.64 10.40
C HIS A 16 -3.73 12.90 10.62
N TYR A 17 -2.71 13.13 9.80
CA TYR A 17 -1.42 12.48 9.98
C TYR A 17 -0.64 13.14 11.12
N THR A 18 -0.24 12.34 12.10
CA THR A 18 0.37 12.81 13.35
C THR A 18 1.89 12.95 13.28
N GLY A 19 2.52 12.60 12.15
CA GLY A 19 3.96 12.74 11.96
C GLY A 19 4.36 14.14 11.48
N ASN A 20 5.66 14.46 11.55
CA ASN A 20 6.19 15.79 11.24
C ASN A 20 5.91 16.30 9.80
N SER A 21 5.69 15.42 8.83
CA SER A 21 5.37 15.78 7.45
C SER A 21 4.49 14.70 6.83
N TYR A 22 3.42 15.10 6.13
CA TYR A 22 2.51 14.16 5.46
C TYR A 22 3.24 13.21 4.49
N ASN A 23 4.37 13.63 3.91
CA ASN A 23 5.18 12.81 3.03
C ASN A 23 5.70 11.53 3.71
N ASN A 24 5.84 11.55 5.04
CA ASN A 24 6.26 10.38 5.80
C ASN A 24 5.21 9.27 5.82
N ALA A 25 3.93 9.58 5.59
CA ALA A 25 2.84 8.60 5.56
C ALA A 25 3.09 7.49 4.53
N TYR A 26 3.56 7.84 3.33
CA TYR A 26 3.93 6.86 2.30
C TYR A 26 5.14 6.02 2.72
N GLY A 27 6.08 6.61 3.46
CA GLY A 27 7.24 5.90 4.02
C GLY A 27 6.85 4.89 5.11
N ASP A 28 5.91 5.27 5.98
CA ASP A 28 5.37 4.39 7.02
C ASP A 28 4.64 3.19 6.40
N ILE A 29 3.75 3.45 5.44
CA ILE A 29 3.05 2.39 4.71
C ILE A 29 4.04 1.48 4.00
N LYS A 30 5.06 2.04 3.32
CA LYS A 30 6.09 1.25 2.64
C LYS A 30 6.81 0.31 3.59
N ARG A 31 7.25 0.81 4.75
CA ARG A 31 7.93 0.01 5.77
C ARG A 31 7.00 -1.08 6.29
N PHE A 32 5.77 -0.73 6.65
CA PHE A 32 4.79 -1.68 7.17
C PHE A 32 4.50 -2.80 6.18
N LEU A 33 4.17 -2.46 4.94
CA LEU A 33 3.85 -3.45 3.89
C LEU A 33 5.07 -4.33 3.57
N GLY A 34 6.30 -3.79 3.62
CA GLY A 34 7.52 -4.58 3.53
C GLY A 34 7.60 -5.71 4.56
N THR A 35 7.18 -5.46 5.81
CA THR A 35 7.11 -6.51 6.85
C THR A 35 6.05 -7.58 6.59
N LYS A 36 5.15 -7.36 5.63
CA LYS A 36 4.05 -8.26 5.25
C LYS A 36 4.30 -8.99 3.92
N GLY A 37 5.52 -8.91 3.38
CA GLY A 37 5.88 -9.57 2.11
C GLY A 37 5.49 -8.76 0.88
N PHE A 38 5.25 -7.46 1.01
CA PHE A 38 4.90 -6.59 -0.11
C PHE A 38 6.06 -5.67 -0.50
N ASN A 39 6.39 -5.65 -1.78
CA ASN A 39 7.42 -4.82 -2.37
C ASN A 39 6.82 -3.71 -3.22
N ARG A 40 7.28 -2.46 -2.99
CA ARG A 40 6.82 -1.30 -3.76
C ARG A 40 7.33 -1.38 -5.19
N GLN A 41 6.44 -1.28 -6.17
CA GLN A 41 6.80 -1.24 -7.59
C GLN A 41 6.86 0.21 -8.07
N GLN A 42 5.70 0.87 -8.12
CA GLN A 42 5.57 2.24 -8.59
C GLN A 42 4.54 2.98 -7.73
N GLY A 43 4.84 4.22 -7.34
CA GLY A 43 3.94 5.05 -6.55
C GLY A 43 3.42 4.32 -5.30
N SER A 44 2.10 4.20 -5.22
CA SER A 44 1.37 3.51 -4.15
C SER A 44 0.97 2.06 -4.48
N VAL A 45 1.65 1.43 -5.44
CA VAL A 45 1.40 0.05 -5.86
C VAL A 45 2.45 -0.89 -5.27
N TYR A 46 1.97 -1.93 -4.61
CA TYR A 46 2.78 -2.90 -3.87
C TYR A 46 2.43 -4.32 -4.29
N PHE A 47 3.42 -5.10 -4.72
CA PHE A 47 3.22 -6.50 -5.10
C PHE A 47 3.65 -7.41 -3.97
N GLY A 48 2.81 -8.39 -3.65
CA GLY A 48 3.16 -9.47 -2.75
C GLY A 48 4.19 -10.43 -3.38
N ASP A 49 5.09 -10.95 -2.56
CA ASP A 49 6.01 -12.05 -2.91
C ASP A 49 5.26 -13.39 -3.11
N GLU A 50 6.01 -14.47 -3.38
CA GLU A 50 5.42 -15.81 -3.58
C GLU A 50 4.63 -16.34 -2.37
N THR A 51 4.82 -15.76 -1.18
CA THR A 51 4.13 -16.19 0.03
C THR A 51 2.79 -15.48 0.20
N VAL A 52 2.50 -14.42 -0.55
CA VAL A 52 1.29 -13.59 -0.39
C VAL A 52 0.14 -14.11 -1.27
N ASP A 53 -0.95 -14.50 -0.60
CA ASP A 53 -2.24 -14.82 -1.23
C ASP A 53 -3.29 -13.72 -0.95
N ALA A 54 -4.52 -13.94 -1.45
CA ALA A 54 -5.63 -13.02 -1.24
C ALA A 54 -5.94 -12.79 0.25
N VAL A 55 -5.85 -13.84 1.06
CA VAL A 55 -6.18 -13.78 2.50
C VAL A 55 -5.13 -12.95 3.23
N LYS A 56 -3.84 -13.21 2.98
CA LYS A 56 -2.72 -12.42 3.53
C LYS A 56 -2.79 -10.96 3.09
N THR A 57 -3.27 -10.69 1.88
CA THR A 57 -3.49 -9.32 1.39
C THR A 57 -4.55 -8.60 2.23
N VAL A 58 -5.70 -9.23 2.44
CA VAL A 58 -6.77 -8.68 3.31
C VAL A 58 -6.28 -8.51 4.75
N MET A 59 -5.55 -9.49 5.29
CA MET A 59 -4.97 -9.41 6.63
C MET A 59 -3.95 -8.27 6.76
N ALA A 60 -3.11 -8.05 5.74
CA ALA A 60 -2.15 -6.96 5.73
C ALA A 60 -2.86 -5.61 5.76
N VAL A 61 -3.90 -5.39 4.95
CA VAL A 61 -4.69 -4.15 4.96
C VAL A 61 -5.40 -3.95 6.30
N ASN A 62 -6.01 -5.01 6.86
CA ASN A 62 -6.66 -4.95 8.18
C ASN A 62 -5.67 -4.59 9.29
N ALA A 63 -4.47 -5.18 9.27
CA ALA A 63 -3.42 -4.86 10.23
C ALA A 63 -2.91 -3.42 10.03
N MET A 64 -2.75 -2.98 8.78
CA MET A 64 -2.32 -1.62 8.44
C MET A 64 -3.31 -0.57 8.96
N SER A 65 -4.62 -0.82 8.84
CA SER A 65 -5.66 0.08 9.37
C SER A 65 -5.67 0.17 10.90
N ARG A 66 -5.12 -0.83 11.61
CA ARG A 66 -5.00 -0.80 13.08
C ARG A 66 -3.73 -0.08 13.51
N GLU A 67 -2.63 -0.30 12.79
CA GLU A 67 -1.35 0.35 13.03
C GLU A 67 -1.40 1.85 12.75
N PHE A 68 -2.15 2.25 11.71
CA PHE A 68 -2.27 3.63 11.26
C PHE A 68 -3.73 4.10 11.36
N PRO A 69 -4.21 4.54 12.54
CA PRO A 69 -5.59 5.01 12.71
C PRO A 69 -5.98 6.14 11.76
N TRP A 70 -5.04 7.01 11.37
CA TRP A 70 -5.23 8.09 10.41
C TRP A 70 -5.56 7.59 9.00
N LEU A 71 -5.16 6.36 8.65
CA LEU A 71 -5.27 5.83 7.30
C LEU A 71 -6.72 5.79 6.82
N ARG A 72 -7.66 5.43 7.70
CA ARG A 72 -9.09 5.37 7.36
C ARG A 72 -9.66 6.73 6.94
N MET A 73 -9.13 7.82 7.49
CA MET A 73 -9.57 9.18 7.16
C MET A 73 -8.91 9.69 5.87
N CYS A 74 -7.74 9.15 5.52
CA CYS A 74 -6.91 9.66 4.44
C CYS A 74 -7.00 8.86 3.15
N VAL A 75 -7.41 7.59 3.17
CA VAL A 75 -7.54 6.76 1.97
C VAL A 75 -8.75 7.21 1.15
N SER A 76 -8.49 7.60 -0.09
CA SER A 76 -9.54 7.91 -1.08
C SER A 76 -9.94 6.69 -1.90
N ASP A 77 -8.98 5.80 -2.18
CA ASP A 77 -9.23 4.53 -2.88
C ASP A 77 -8.23 3.47 -2.40
N ILE A 78 -8.66 2.22 -2.27
CA ILE A 78 -7.77 1.08 -2.00
C ILE A 78 -8.32 -0.18 -2.67
N ARG A 79 -7.47 -0.91 -3.39
CA ARG A 79 -7.84 -2.08 -4.17
C ARG A 79 -6.88 -3.22 -3.90
N MET A 80 -7.43 -4.43 -3.93
CA MET A 80 -6.67 -5.66 -4.12
C MET A 80 -6.73 -6.03 -5.59
N LEU A 81 -5.57 -6.27 -6.20
CA LEU A 81 -5.44 -6.71 -7.58
C LEU A 81 -4.88 -8.12 -7.60
N ARG A 82 -5.32 -8.93 -8.56
CA ARG A 82 -4.72 -10.22 -8.89
C ARG A 82 -3.96 -10.05 -10.21
N ILE A 83 -2.66 -10.34 -10.17
CA ILE A 83 -1.77 -10.23 -11.32
C ILE A 83 -1.43 -11.65 -11.78
N GLU A 84 -1.87 -12.00 -12.98
CA GLU A 84 -1.63 -13.32 -13.57
C GLU A 84 -0.30 -13.41 -14.33
N GLU A 85 0.14 -12.31 -14.96
CA GLU A 85 1.30 -12.29 -15.86
C GLU A 85 2.27 -11.16 -15.54
N ASN A 86 3.45 -11.18 -16.17
CA ASN A 86 4.43 -10.11 -16.06
C ASN A 86 3.82 -8.80 -16.56
N ASN A 87 3.82 -7.77 -15.70
CA ASN A 87 3.25 -6.47 -16.00
C ASN A 87 4.31 -5.37 -16.19
N ASP A 88 5.60 -5.71 -16.08
CA ASP A 88 6.68 -4.79 -16.38
C ASP A 88 6.89 -4.70 -17.90
N LEU A 89 6.53 -3.55 -18.45
CA LEU A 89 6.71 -3.23 -19.87
C LEU A 89 7.97 -2.40 -20.14
N SER A 90 8.77 -2.09 -19.12
CA SER A 90 10.02 -1.32 -19.28
C SER A 90 10.97 -1.93 -20.32
N PRO A 91 11.11 -3.27 -20.45
CA PRO A 91 11.97 -3.87 -21.48
C PRO A 91 11.50 -3.65 -22.94
N ALA A 92 10.26 -3.19 -23.16
CA ALA A 92 9.72 -2.94 -24.49
C ALA A 92 9.94 -1.50 -25.00
N LEU A 93 10.45 -0.61 -24.15
CA LEU A 93 10.82 0.77 -24.47
C LEU A 93 12.29 0.84 -24.94
#